data_AF-A0A7Y3END8-F1
#
_entry.id   AF-A0A7Y3END8-F1
#
_cell.length_a   1.000
_cell.length_b   1.000
_cell.length_c   1.000
_cell.angle_alpha   90.00
_cell.angle_beta   90.00
_cell.angle_gamma   90.00
#
_symmetry.space_group_name_H-M   'P 1'
#
loop_
_entity.id
_entity.type
_entity.pdbx_description
1 polymer ?
#
loop_
_entity_poly.entity_id
_entity_poly.type
_entity_poly.pdbx_seq_one_letter_code
_entity_poly.pdbx_strand_id
1 'polypeptide(L)' 'MMCGWSRHYKDRPKFNASDSAMDILHKRYAAGEMDKVEYEEKKGTLT' A
#
# COMPACT_ATOMS: atom_id res chain seq x y z
N MET A 1 -7.24 -14.30 38.12
CA MET A 1 -7.30 -15.02 36.83
C MET A 1 -6.83 -14.05 35.76
N MET A 2 -5.67 -14.31 35.16
CA MET A 2 -5.01 -13.43 34.20
C MET A 2 -5.29 -13.98 32.80
N CYS A 3 -6.12 -13.30 32.02
CA CYS A 3 -6.34 -13.54 30.59
C CYS A 3 -6.21 -12.16 29.95
N GLY A 4 -5.06 -11.78 29.40
CA GLY A 4 -4.52 -12.35 28.17
C GLY A 4 -4.78 -11.30 27.09
N TRP A 5 -3.86 -10.36 26.92
CA TRP A 5 -3.92 -9.34 25.89
C TRP A 5 -3.96 -10.02 24.52
N SER A 6 -5.17 -10.16 23.96
CA SER A 6 -5.38 -10.50 22.57
C SER A 6 -4.81 -9.37 21.72
N ARG A 7 -3.51 -9.46 21.43
CA ARG A 7 -2.84 -8.70 20.38
C ARG A 7 -3.56 -9.04 19.09
N HIS A 8 -4.58 -8.26 18.76
CA HIS A 8 -5.08 -8.16 17.40
C HIS A 8 -3.93 -7.61 16.56
N TYR A 9 -3.06 -8.50 16.08
CA TYR A 9 -2.30 -8.27 14.86
C TYR A 9 -3.32 -8.23 13.73
N LYS A 10 -4.10 -7.15 13.68
CA LYS A 10 -4.75 -6.73 12.44
C LYS A 10 -3.60 -6.45 11.51
N ASP A 11 -3.46 -7.32 10.53
CA ASP A 11 -2.78 -7.07 9.27
C ASP A 11 -3.05 -5.62 8.90
N ARG A 12 -2.06 -4.74 9.14
CA ARG A 12 -2.21 -3.34 8.81
C ARG A 12 -2.30 -3.31 7.30
N PRO A 13 -3.43 -2.87 6.72
CA PRO A 13 -3.56 -2.90 5.29
C PRO A 13 -2.44 -2.04 4.69
N LYS A 14 -1.69 -2.63 3.75
CA LYS A 14 -0.57 -1.98 3.04
C LYS A 14 -1.00 -0.66 2.37
N PHE A 15 -2.31 -0.50 2.16
CA PHE A 15 -2.97 0.68 1.61
C PHE A 15 -4.14 1.09 2.51
N ASN A 16 -4.27 2.37 2.80
CA ASN A 16 -5.42 2.91 3.52
C ASN A 16 -6.56 3.17 2.53
N ALA A 17 -7.80 3.11 3.00
CA ALA A 17 -8.97 3.48 2.18
C ALA A 17 -8.95 4.94 1.71
N SER A 18 -8.11 5.78 2.34
CA SER A 18 -7.91 7.19 1.99
C SER A 18 -6.76 7.42 1.00
N ASP A 19 -5.97 6.40 0.65
CA ASP A 19 -4.90 6.56 -0.34
C ASP A 19 -5.50 6.82 -1.72
N SER A 20 -4.99 7.85 -2.41
CA SER A 20 -5.33 8.08 -3.80
C SER A 20 -4.75 6.97 -4.68
N ALA A 21 -5.29 6.80 -5.89
CA ALA A 21 -4.73 5.89 -6.88
C ALA A 21 -3.23 6.17 -7.15
N MET A 22 -2.81 7.43 -7.11
CA MET A 22 -1.39 7.82 -7.18
C MET A 22 -0.58 7.37 -5.97
N ASP A 23 -1.13 7.46 -4.75
CA ASP A 23 -0.44 7.00 -3.53
C ASP A 23 -0.24 5.49 -3.55
N ILE A 24 -1.26 4.74 -3.97
CA ILE A 24 -1.18 3.29 -4.14
C ILE A 24 -0.13 2.93 -5.19
N LEU A 25 -0.07 3.68 -6.31
CA LEU A 25 0.93 3.48 -7.36
C LEU A 25 2.35 3.70 -6.83
N HIS A 26 2.57 4.80 -6.11
CA HIS A 26 3.87 5.14 -5.55
C HIS A 26 4.34 4.13 -4.49
N LYS A 27 3.43 3.67 -3.62
CA LYS A 27 3.72 2.63 -2.63
C LYS A 27 4.13 1.31 -3.27
N ARG A 28 3.52 0.93 -4.40
CA ARG A 28 3.91 -0.29 -5.15
C ARG A 28 5.29 -0.17 -5.78
N TYR A 29 5.60 0.99 -6.37
CA TYR A 29 6.94 1.27 -6.89
C TYR A 29 8.01 1.26 -5.79
N ALA A 30 7.75 1.93 -4.65
CA ALA A 30 8.66 1.93 -3.50
C ALA A 30 8.85 0.54 -2.87
N ALA A 31 7.84 -0.33 -2.97
CA ALA A 31 7.92 -1.72 -2.54
C ALA A 31 8.67 -2.64 -3.53
N GLY A 32 9.07 -2.13 -4.70
CA GLY A 32 9.71 -2.92 -5.75
C GLY A 32 8.78 -3.93 -6.44
N GLU A 33 7.46 -3.77 -6.30
CA GLU A 33 6.47 -4.62 -6.98
C GLU A 33 6.29 -4.23 -8.46
N MET A 34 6.94 -3.16 -8.91
CA MET A 34 6.78 -2.58 -10.23
C MET A 34 8.07 -1.90 -10.67
N ASP A 35 8.42 -2.04 -11.95
CA ASP A 35 9.57 -1.37 -12.54
C ASP A 35 9.30 0.11 -12.80
N LYS A 36 10.36 0.90 -12.96
CA LYS A 36 10.26 2.34 -13.26
C LYS A 36 9.47 2.59 -14.55
N VAL A 37 9.65 1.78 -15.59
CA VAL A 37 8.93 1.96 -16.86
C VAL A 37 7.42 1.82 -16.64
N GLU A 38 7.01 0.75 -15.96
CA GLU A 38 5.59 0.48 -15.67
C GLU A 38 4.99 1.52 -14.71
N TYR A 39 5.79 2.08 -13.79
CA TYR A 39 5.38 3.19 -12.93
C TYR A 39 5.07 4.46 -13.75
N GLU A 40 5.94 4.83 -14.67
CA GLU A 40 5.76 6.06 -15.47
C GLU A 40 4.57 5.94 -16.43
N GLU A 41 4.37 4.78 -17.06
CA GLU A 41 3.19 4.53 -17.90
C GLU A 41 1.88 4.69 -17.13
N LYS A 42 1.77 4.04 -15.96
CA LYS A 42 0.56 4.11 -15.14
C LYS A 42 0.35 5.50 -14.53
N LYS A 43 1.43 6.21 -14.18
CA LYS A 43 1.35 7.59 -13.71
C LYS A 43 0.74 8.52 -14.77
N GLY A 44 1.08 8.31 -16.05
CA GLY A 44 0.50 9.05 -17.17
C GLY A 44 -1.00 8.78 -17.36
N THR A 45 -1.45 7.55 -17.12
CA THR A 45 -2.90 7.21 -17.22
C THR A 45 -3.77 7.73 -16.07
N LEU A 46 -3.15 8.15 -14.97
CA LEU A 46 -3.83 8.65 -13.77
C LEU A 46 -3.94 10.18 -13.74
N THR A 47 -3.39 10.86 -14.75
CA THR A 47 -3.46 12.32 -14.94
C THR A 47 -4.57 12.66 -15.93
#